data_AF-A0A377G5I7-F1
#
_entry.id   AF-A0A377G5I7-F1
#
_cell.length_a   1.000
_cell.length_b   1.000
_cell.length_c   1.000
_cell.angle_alpha   90.00
_cell.angle_beta   90.00
_cell.angle_gamma   90.00
#
_symmetry.space_group_name_H-M   'P 1'
#
loop_
_entity.id
_entity.type
_entity.pdbx_description
1 polymer ?
#
loop_
_entity_poly.entity_id
_entity_poly.type
_entity_poly.pdbx_seq_one_letter_code
_entity_poly.pdbx_strand_id
1 'polypeptide(L)'
;MTIFVRTAQALIDRVLNKSIEDSIADDNGMIYHFFRDTQHSEQQRNITRSLQKFVADFKEAETDKQNLAGLQKIISDIDSAVENMRIKKSWKRGVLNDTLSALNSSLDRFYRSLCEKSEKYEKQVSFIDIPDDDDPFNLLCAHAAYYIGEHILCPPEEGMLARIYEKVSNSISNSTAIEIRAKKEECLLKNIVHCKKKLEGLDPDKPDYKELRKTFVIEAIQAIHRENAEICEESKPIDSIPVQVTLIAVARVKAPTIKPSRGRLKVAMDNAFEEIEARAAEKKEKEEDKSVLAL
;
A
#
# COMPACT_ATOMS: atom_id res chain seq x y z
N MET A 1 2.34 4.43 18.21
CA MET A 1 1.90 3.76 16.98
C MET A 1 3.15 3.43 16.19
N THR A 2 3.27 2.22 15.63
CA THR A 2 4.35 1.90 14.67
C THR A 2 3.91 2.20 13.24
N ILE A 3 4.88 2.39 12.34
CA ILE A 3 4.59 2.58 10.91
C ILE A 3 3.86 1.38 10.31
N PHE A 4 4.15 0.16 10.79
CA PHE A 4 3.48 -1.06 10.34
C PHE A 4 2.01 -1.04 10.71
N VAL A 5 1.68 -0.73 11.97
CA VAL A 5 0.28 -0.67 12.43
C VAL A 5 -0.50 0.38 11.66
N ARG A 6 0.04 1.61 11.55
CA ARG A 6 -0.57 2.69 10.76
C ARG A 6 -0.86 2.25 9.33
N THR A 7 0.14 1.65 8.69
CA THR A 7 0.05 1.23 7.29
C THR A 7 -0.94 0.08 7.12
N ALA A 8 -0.89 -0.92 8.00
CA ALA A 8 -1.79 -2.06 7.97
C ALA A 8 -3.25 -1.63 8.17
N GLN A 9 -3.53 -0.74 9.13
CA GLN A 9 -4.86 -0.20 9.36
C GLN A 9 -5.41 0.49 8.11
N ALA A 10 -4.63 1.39 7.49
CA ALA A 10 -5.05 2.12 6.29
C ALA A 10 -5.30 1.20 5.09
N LEU A 11 -4.46 0.17 4.89
CA LEU A 11 -4.61 -0.78 3.79
C LEU A 11 -5.75 -1.78 4.01
N ILE A 12 -5.93 -2.26 5.24
CA ILE A 12 -7.07 -3.11 5.61
C ILE A 12 -8.36 -2.33 5.38
N ASP A 13 -8.46 -1.09 5.88
CA ASP A 13 -9.65 -0.27 5.70
C ASP A 13 -10.01 -0.08 4.22
N ARG A 14 -9.01 0.15 3.36
CA ARG A 14 -9.21 0.24 1.91
C ARG A 14 -9.76 -1.05 1.29
N VAL A 15 -9.26 -2.22 1.71
CA VAL A 15 -9.79 -3.52 1.24
C VAL A 15 -11.25 -3.70 1.67
N LEU A 16 -11.58 -3.31 2.91
CA LEU A 16 -12.93 -3.45 3.47
C LEU A 16 -13.92 -2.47 2.83
N ASN A 17 -13.52 -1.21 2.61
CA ASN A 17 -14.32 -0.22 1.89
C ASN A 17 -14.66 -0.71 0.49
N LYS A 18 -13.67 -1.23 -0.24
CA LYS A 18 -13.90 -1.81 -1.56
C LYS A 18 -14.88 -2.98 -1.51
N SER A 19 -14.76 -3.88 -0.54
CA SER A 19 -15.71 -4.98 -0.36
C SER A 19 -17.15 -4.49 -0.12
N ILE A 20 -17.32 -3.39 0.60
CA ILE A 20 -18.63 -2.73 0.79
C ILE A 20 -19.13 -2.12 -0.52
N GLU A 21 -18.27 -1.41 -1.26
CA GLU A 21 -18.61 -0.80 -2.55
C GLU A 21 -19.04 -1.86 -3.58
N ASP A 22 -18.29 -2.94 -3.72
CA ASP A 22 -18.60 -4.08 -4.59
C ASP A 22 -19.94 -4.72 -4.19
N SER A 23 -20.19 -4.88 -2.89
CA SER A 23 -21.46 -5.39 -2.35
C SER A 23 -22.65 -4.50 -2.72
N ILE A 24 -22.49 -3.18 -2.66
CA ILE A 24 -23.52 -2.19 -3.04
C ILE A 24 -23.73 -2.18 -4.56
N ALA A 25 -22.65 -2.23 -5.35
CA ALA A 25 -22.72 -2.24 -6.81
C ALA A 25 -23.50 -3.45 -7.31
N ASP A 26 -23.24 -4.63 -6.73
CA ASP A 26 -23.97 -5.84 -7.06
C ASP A 26 -25.45 -5.79 -6.66
N ASP A 27 -25.79 -5.22 -5.50
CA ASP A 27 -27.19 -5.07 -5.04
C ASP A 27 -27.99 -4.16 -6.02
N ASN A 28 -27.31 -3.20 -6.65
CA ASN A 28 -27.87 -2.27 -7.64
C ASN A 28 -27.80 -2.78 -9.09
N GLY A 29 -27.22 -3.96 -9.34
CA GLY A 29 -27.05 -4.53 -10.67
C GLY A 29 -28.37 -5.02 -11.30
N MET A 30 -28.65 -4.61 -12.54
CA MET A 30 -29.93 -4.84 -13.24
C MET A 30 -30.36 -6.32 -13.37
N ILE A 31 -29.41 -7.26 -13.33
CA ILE A 31 -29.66 -8.71 -13.54
C ILE A 31 -29.82 -9.48 -12.21
N TYR A 32 -29.16 -9.03 -11.13
CA TYR A 32 -29.10 -9.76 -9.86
C TYR A 32 -30.11 -9.28 -8.82
N HIS A 33 -30.71 -8.11 -9.01
CA HIS A 33 -31.66 -7.51 -8.07
C HIS A 33 -32.88 -8.42 -7.77
N PHE A 34 -33.32 -9.25 -8.72
CA PHE A 34 -34.48 -10.13 -8.56
C PHE A 34 -34.22 -11.41 -7.74
N PHE A 35 -32.96 -11.83 -7.56
CA PHE A 35 -32.62 -13.10 -6.90
C PHE A 35 -31.73 -12.93 -5.65
N ARG A 36 -31.35 -11.71 -5.30
CA ARG A 36 -30.38 -11.42 -4.23
C ARG A 36 -31.08 -11.01 -2.93
N ASP A 37 -30.67 -11.63 -1.82
CA ASP A 37 -31.12 -11.26 -0.46
C ASP A 37 -30.37 -10.01 0.01
N THR A 38 -30.94 -8.84 -0.28
CA THR A 38 -30.37 -7.52 0.08
C THR A 38 -30.29 -7.31 1.59
N GLN A 39 -31.17 -7.95 2.37
CA GLN A 39 -31.13 -7.88 3.83
C GLN A 39 -29.88 -8.61 4.37
N HIS A 40 -29.51 -9.75 3.77
CA HIS A 40 -28.27 -10.42 4.12
C HIS A 40 -27.03 -9.65 3.66
N SER A 41 -27.05 -9.06 2.47
CA SER A 41 -25.96 -8.18 2.02
C SER A 41 -25.71 -7.04 3.03
N GLU A 42 -26.77 -6.41 3.54
CA GLU A 42 -26.64 -5.35 4.55
C GLU A 42 -26.10 -5.87 5.89
N GLN A 43 -26.49 -7.08 6.32
CA GLN A 43 -25.92 -7.71 7.51
C GLN A 43 -24.42 -7.95 7.37
N GLN A 44 -23.97 -8.40 6.19
CA GLN A 44 -22.54 -8.56 5.90
C GLN A 44 -21.81 -7.22 5.92
N ARG A 45 -22.37 -6.17 5.29
CA ARG A 45 -21.80 -4.82 5.35
C ARG A 45 -21.67 -4.29 6.78
N ASN A 46 -22.65 -4.54 7.64
CA ASN A 46 -22.57 -4.16 9.06
C ASN A 46 -21.47 -4.91 9.82
N ILE A 47 -21.24 -6.19 9.50
CA ILE A 47 -20.09 -6.92 10.03
C ILE A 47 -18.78 -6.33 9.51
N THR A 48 -18.69 -6.02 8.21
CA THR A 48 -17.51 -5.39 7.62
C THR A 48 -17.21 -4.03 8.27
N ARG A 49 -18.22 -3.19 8.51
CA ARG A 49 -18.09 -1.92 9.24
C ARG A 49 -17.65 -2.13 10.70
N SER A 50 -18.11 -3.20 11.33
CA SER A 50 -17.66 -3.56 12.68
C SER A 50 -16.18 -3.93 12.68
N LEU A 51 -15.72 -4.68 11.67
CA LEU A 51 -14.30 -4.98 11.49
C LEU A 51 -13.48 -3.70 11.25
N GLN A 52 -13.94 -2.78 10.40
CA GLN A 52 -13.27 -1.49 10.18
C GLN A 52 -13.07 -0.75 11.50
N LYS A 53 -14.12 -0.71 12.34
CA LYS A 53 -14.03 -0.11 13.67
C LYS A 53 -13.03 -0.83 14.56
N PHE A 54 -13.06 -2.16 14.63
CA PHE A 54 -12.10 -2.91 15.44
C PHE A 54 -10.66 -2.75 14.98
N VAL A 55 -10.43 -2.62 13.68
CA VAL A 55 -9.11 -2.33 13.10
C VAL A 55 -8.67 -0.90 13.43
N ALA A 56 -9.55 0.09 13.32
CA ALA A 56 -9.26 1.48 13.67
C ALA A 56 -8.98 1.66 15.18
N ASP A 57 -9.75 0.98 16.03
CA ASP A 57 -9.61 0.99 17.49
C ASP A 57 -8.47 0.06 17.98
N PHE A 58 -7.76 -0.62 17.06
CA PHE A 58 -6.67 -1.54 17.42
C PHE A 58 -5.57 -0.79 18.17
N LYS A 59 -5.25 -1.30 19.37
CA LYS A 59 -4.15 -0.77 20.19
C LYS A 59 -2.89 -1.54 19.88
N GLU A 60 -1.82 -0.80 19.60
CA GLU A 60 -0.51 -1.39 19.38
C GLU A 60 -0.03 -2.19 20.59
N ALA A 61 0.63 -3.31 20.29
CA ALA A 61 1.45 -4.09 21.17
C ALA A 61 2.92 -3.65 21.06
N GLU A 62 3.79 -4.28 21.84
CA GLU A 62 5.22 -3.93 21.95
C GLU A 62 6.00 -4.13 20.65
N THR A 63 5.61 -5.11 19.83
CA THR A 63 6.30 -5.45 18.58
C THR A 63 5.33 -5.61 17.42
N ASP A 64 5.80 -5.34 16.21
CA ASP A 64 5.02 -5.50 14.99
C ASP A 64 4.65 -6.95 14.71
N LYS A 65 5.43 -7.91 15.22
CA LYS A 65 5.06 -9.33 15.18
C LYS A 65 3.81 -9.61 16.03
N GLN A 66 3.72 -9.02 17.22
CA GLN A 66 2.54 -9.11 18.07
C GLN A 66 1.37 -8.34 17.44
N ASN A 67 1.64 -7.17 16.84
CA ASN A 67 0.64 -6.39 16.11
C ASN A 67 0.03 -7.19 14.95
N LEU A 68 0.86 -7.87 14.15
CA LEU A 68 0.43 -8.76 13.09
C LEU A 68 -0.53 -9.84 13.64
N ALA A 69 -0.11 -10.54 14.69
CA ALA A 69 -0.92 -11.59 15.29
C ALA A 69 -2.26 -11.05 15.84
N GLY A 70 -2.25 -9.86 16.45
CA GLY A 70 -3.44 -9.17 16.94
C GLY A 70 -4.42 -8.82 15.83
N LEU A 71 -3.94 -8.19 14.75
CA LEU A 71 -4.76 -7.85 13.58
C LEU A 71 -5.31 -9.10 12.88
N GLN A 72 -4.48 -10.14 12.71
CA GLN A 72 -4.92 -11.40 12.12
C GLN A 72 -5.99 -12.09 12.95
N LYS A 73 -5.88 -12.01 14.28
CA LYS A 73 -6.91 -12.54 15.18
C LYS A 73 -8.24 -11.79 14.99
N ILE A 74 -8.22 -10.45 14.96
CA ILE A 74 -9.43 -9.65 14.73
C ILE A 74 -10.11 -10.03 13.40
N ILE A 75 -9.33 -10.17 12.32
CA ILE A 75 -9.85 -10.58 11.00
C ILE A 75 -10.44 -12.00 11.06
N SER A 76 -9.74 -12.93 11.73
CA SER A 76 -10.18 -14.34 11.86
C SER A 76 -11.44 -14.51 12.71
N ASP A 77 -11.58 -13.72 13.77
CA ASP A 77 -12.75 -13.71 14.64
C ASP A 77 -13.99 -13.24 13.86
N ILE A 78 -13.82 -12.20 13.02
CA ILE A 78 -14.88 -11.71 12.14
C ILE A 78 -15.20 -12.72 11.03
N ASP A 79 -14.19 -13.34 10.42
CA ASP A 79 -14.40 -14.39 9.41
C ASP A 79 -15.23 -15.55 9.98
N SER A 80 -14.90 -15.98 11.20
CA SER A 80 -15.63 -17.01 11.93
C SER A 80 -17.07 -16.57 12.25
N ALA A 81 -17.29 -15.30 12.59
CA ALA A 81 -18.63 -14.76 12.82
C ALA A 81 -19.49 -14.75 11.55
N VAL A 82 -18.90 -14.38 10.41
CA VAL A 82 -19.56 -14.43 9.09
C VAL A 82 -19.88 -15.88 8.71
N GLU A 83 -18.94 -16.80 8.90
CA GLU A 83 -19.15 -18.22 8.60
C GLU A 83 -20.28 -18.81 9.45
N ASN A 84 -20.28 -18.55 10.76
CA ASN A 84 -21.36 -18.99 11.66
C ASN A 84 -22.72 -18.42 11.27
N MET A 85 -22.79 -17.16 10.82
CA MET A 85 -24.02 -16.57 10.30
C MET A 85 -24.53 -17.31 9.06
N ARG A 86 -23.62 -17.69 8.15
CA ARG A 86 -23.97 -18.39 6.90
C ARG A 86 -24.39 -19.84 7.16
N ILE A 87 -23.70 -20.55 8.06
CA ILE A 87 -24.06 -21.92 8.49
C ILE A 87 -25.48 -21.96 9.06
N LYS A 88 -25.86 -20.98 9.89
CA LYS A 88 -27.23 -20.88 10.45
C LYS A 88 -28.32 -20.78 9.38
N LYS A 89 -27.97 -20.27 8.19
CA LYS A 89 -28.86 -20.19 7.02
C LYS A 89 -28.61 -21.31 5.99
N SER A 90 -27.78 -22.31 6.34
CA SER A 90 -27.36 -23.41 5.45
C SER A 90 -26.70 -22.94 4.15
N TRP A 91 -26.02 -21.80 4.20
CA TRP A 91 -25.28 -21.26 3.06
C TRP A 91 -23.81 -21.67 3.12
N LYS A 92 -23.23 -21.96 1.95
CA LYS A 92 -21.79 -22.17 1.80
C LYS A 92 -21.03 -20.89 2.13
N ARG A 93 -19.74 -21.00 2.46
CA ARG A 93 -18.80 -19.87 2.58
C ARG A 93 -18.94 -18.91 1.37
N GLY A 94 -18.88 -17.61 1.63
CA GLY A 94 -19.20 -16.58 0.63
C GLY A 94 -18.04 -15.63 0.34
N VAL A 95 -18.27 -14.68 -0.59
CA VAL A 95 -17.25 -13.72 -1.05
C VAL A 95 -16.56 -12.99 0.11
N LEU A 96 -17.32 -12.50 1.09
CA LEU A 96 -16.73 -11.81 2.25
C LEU A 96 -15.75 -12.71 3.02
N ASN A 97 -16.07 -13.99 3.22
CA ASN A 97 -15.16 -14.92 3.88
C ASN A 97 -13.87 -15.14 3.08
N ASP A 98 -13.98 -15.23 1.75
CA ASP A 98 -12.84 -15.37 0.86
C ASP A 98 -11.95 -14.10 0.91
N THR A 99 -12.57 -12.92 0.93
CA THR A 99 -11.88 -11.63 1.12
C THR A 99 -11.13 -11.60 2.45
N LEU A 100 -11.75 -12.04 3.55
CA LEU A 100 -11.10 -12.03 4.87
C LEU A 100 -9.93 -13.03 4.96
N SER A 101 -10.08 -14.23 4.38
CA SER A 101 -8.96 -15.19 4.27
C SER A 101 -7.80 -14.66 3.43
N ALA A 102 -8.11 -14.03 2.30
CA ALA A 102 -7.11 -13.42 1.44
C ALA A 102 -6.41 -12.26 2.17
N LEU A 103 -7.16 -11.40 2.87
CA LEU A 103 -6.63 -10.29 3.66
C LEU A 103 -5.67 -10.78 4.74
N ASN A 104 -6.04 -11.82 5.50
CA ASN A 104 -5.18 -12.43 6.51
C ASN A 104 -3.86 -12.93 5.93
N SER A 105 -3.92 -13.58 4.76
CA SER A 105 -2.75 -14.10 4.06
C SER A 105 -1.88 -12.97 3.51
N SER A 106 -2.50 -11.93 2.95
CA SER A 106 -1.79 -10.75 2.42
C SER A 106 -1.13 -9.93 3.52
N LEU A 107 -1.73 -9.88 4.73
CA LEU A 107 -1.13 -9.19 5.87
C LEU A 107 0.15 -9.88 6.36
N ASP A 108 0.15 -11.22 6.43
CA ASP A 108 1.38 -12.00 6.70
C ASP A 108 2.45 -11.77 5.62
N ARG A 109 2.07 -11.81 4.34
CA ARG A 109 2.99 -11.51 3.24
C ARG A 109 3.56 -10.10 3.31
N PHE A 110 2.74 -9.12 3.68
CA PHE A 110 3.18 -7.74 3.83
C PHE A 110 4.22 -7.61 4.94
N TYR A 111 3.93 -8.13 6.14
CA TYR A 111 4.89 -8.14 7.24
C TYR A 111 6.21 -8.82 6.85
N ARG A 112 6.15 -10.02 6.24
CA ARG A 112 7.35 -10.72 5.76
C ARG A 112 8.11 -9.92 4.72
N SER A 113 7.43 -9.26 3.79
CA SER A 113 8.08 -8.41 2.79
C SER A 113 8.86 -7.24 3.42
N LEU A 114 8.31 -6.63 4.48
CA LEU A 114 9.03 -5.60 5.23
C LEU A 114 10.25 -6.17 5.98
N CYS A 115 10.13 -7.36 6.59
CA CYS A 115 11.27 -8.05 7.21
C CYS A 115 12.37 -8.36 6.18
N GLU A 116 12.02 -9.00 5.07
CA GLU A 116 12.96 -9.37 4.00
C GLU A 116 13.70 -8.15 3.44
N LYS A 117 13.01 -7.02 3.28
CA LYS A 117 13.63 -5.76 2.84
C LYS A 117 14.57 -5.21 3.90
N SER A 118 14.19 -5.27 5.17
CA SER A 118 15.05 -4.84 6.28
C SER A 118 16.34 -5.69 6.36
N GLU A 119 16.23 -6.99 6.09
CA GLU A 119 17.37 -7.93 6.05
C GLU A 119 18.26 -7.73 4.82
N LYS A 120 17.66 -7.55 3.64
CA LYS A 120 18.38 -7.42 2.36
C LYS A 120 19.35 -6.23 2.34
N TYR A 121 19.05 -5.16 3.06
CA TYR A 121 19.91 -3.99 3.16
C TYR A 121 20.78 -4.00 4.44
N GLU A 122 21.19 -5.18 4.92
CA GLU A 122 22.16 -5.38 6.00
C GLU A 122 21.84 -4.61 7.29
N LYS A 123 20.56 -4.50 7.66
CA LYS A 123 20.08 -3.70 8.81
C LYS A 123 20.37 -2.19 8.71
N GLN A 124 20.77 -1.68 7.55
CA GLN A 124 20.96 -0.24 7.34
C GLN A 124 19.60 0.49 7.44
N VAL A 125 18.51 -0.17 7.07
CA VAL A 125 17.14 0.35 7.18
C VAL A 125 16.25 -0.74 7.74
N SER A 126 15.48 -0.42 8.78
CA SER A 126 14.35 -1.24 9.23
C SER A 126 13.05 -0.68 8.65
N PHE A 127 12.04 -1.52 8.51
CA PHE A 127 10.64 -1.12 8.34
C PHE A 127 9.73 -1.67 9.44
N ILE A 128 10.33 -2.38 10.40
CA ILE A 128 9.68 -3.09 11.49
C ILE A 128 10.10 -2.44 12.81
N ASP A 129 9.14 -2.33 13.73
CA ASP A 129 9.27 -1.74 15.05
C ASP A 129 9.74 -0.27 14.99
N ILE A 130 9.39 0.44 13.92
CA ILE A 130 9.68 1.87 13.75
C ILE A 130 8.50 2.69 14.27
N PRO A 131 8.75 3.70 15.13
CA PRO A 131 7.72 4.60 15.61
C PRO A 131 7.15 5.44 14.45
N ASP A 132 5.84 5.59 14.42
CA ASP A 132 5.13 6.58 13.61
C ASP A 132 5.13 7.92 14.36
N ASP A 133 6.25 8.62 14.28
CA ASP A 133 6.47 9.92 14.92
C ASP A 133 6.68 11.02 13.86
N ASP A 134 7.12 12.19 14.31
CA ASP A 134 7.35 13.34 13.44
C ASP A 134 8.78 13.37 12.84
N ASP A 135 9.59 12.32 13.03
CA ASP A 135 10.89 12.28 12.38
C ASP A 135 10.69 12.17 10.85
N PRO A 136 11.26 13.08 10.03
CA PRO A 136 11.04 13.06 8.60
C PRO A 136 11.42 11.73 7.93
N PHE A 137 12.44 11.03 8.45
CA PHE A 137 12.85 9.73 7.91
C PHE A 137 11.82 8.64 8.24
N ASN A 138 11.23 8.66 9.43
CA ASN A 138 10.17 7.73 9.81
C ASN A 138 8.92 7.95 8.95
N LEU A 139 8.57 9.20 8.64
CA LEU A 139 7.49 9.54 7.71
C LEU A 139 7.76 9.01 6.29
N LEU A 140 9.00 9.18 5.77
CA LEU A 140 9.41 8.58 4.50
C LEU A 140 9.27 7.05 4.53
N CYS A 141 9.70 6.39 5.61
CA CYS A 141 9.57 4.95 5.78
C CYS A 141 8.11 4.50 5.85
N ALA A 142 7.21 5.28 6.47
CA ALA A 142 5.79 4.98 6.55
C ALA A 142 5.14 5.00 5.15
N HIS A 143 5.40 6.03 4.34
CA HIS A 143 4.89 6.10 2.96
C HIS A 143 5.52 5.06 2.03
N ALA A 144 6.78 4.69 2.25
CA ALA A 144 7.42 3.58 1.55
C ALA A 144 6.78 2.23 1.90
N ALA A 145 6.52 1.98 3.19
CA ALA A 145 5.81 0.79 3.66
C ALA A 145 4.39 0.73 3.07
N TYR A 146 3.70 1.87 3.02
CA TYR A 146 2.39 1.98 2.37
C TYR A 146 2.45 1.61 0.89
N TYR A 147 3.41 2.16 0.14
CA TYR A 147 3.60 1.81 -1.27
C TYR A 147 3.84 0.30 -1.47
N ILE A 148 4.69 -0.32 -0.64
CA ILE A 148 4.96 -1.75 -0.71
C ILE A 148 3.70 -2.56 -0.38
N GLY A 149 3.02 -2.21 0.70
CA GLY A 149 1.82 -2.90 1.18
C GLY A 149 0.63 -2.75 0.24
N GLU A 150 0.47 -1.60 -0.43
CA GLU A 150 -0.59 -1.37 -1.41
C GLU A 150 -0.53 -2.41 -2.52
N HIS A 151 0.65 -2.82 -2.97
CA HIS A 151 0.76 -3.83 -4.02
C HIS A 151 0.54 -5.27 -3.55
N ILE A 152 0.49 -5.52 -2.24
CA ILE A 152 0.27 -6.83 -1.64
C ILE A 152 -1.20 -6.97 -1.20
N LEU A 153 -1.73 -5.97 -0.50
CA LEU A 153 -3.09 -5.98 0.04
C LEU A 153 -4.11 -5.45 -0.97
N CYS A 154 -3.73 -4.49 -1.80
CA CYS A 154 -4.58 -3.84 -2.79
C CYS A 154 -3.96 -3.95 -4.20
N PRO A 155 -3.63 -5.18 -4.67
CA PRO A 155 -3.10 -5.34 -6.02
C PRO A 155 -4.09 -4.67 -6.99
N PRO A 156 -3.60 -3.88 -7.96
CA PRO A 156 -4.48 -3.27 -8.93
C PRO A 156 -5.35 -4.37 -9.54
N GLU A 157 -6.66 -4.12 -9.65
CA GLU A 157 -7.53 -5.06 -10.33
C GLU A 157 -6.93 -5.36 -11.69
N GLU A 158 -6.70 -6.64 -11.96
CA GLU A 158 -6.28 -7.09 -13.26
C GLU A 158 -7.46 -6.93 -14.22
N GLY A 159 -7.73 -5.69 -14.63
CA GLY A 159 -8.62 -5.41 -15.73
C GLY A 159 -8.15 -6.19 -16.96
N MET A 160 -9.05 -6.38 -17.91
CA MET A 160 -8.77 -7.10 -19.18
C MET A 160 -7.46 -6.63 -19.83
N LEU A 161 -7.13 -5.35 -19.69
CA LEU A 161 -5.85 -4.77 -20.11
C LEU A 161 -4.66 -5.39 -19.37
N ALA A 162 -4.62 -5.42 -18.04
CA ALA A 162 -3.50 -6.00 -17.27
C ALA A 162 -3.24 -7.49 -17.59
N ARG A 163 -4.31 -8.27 -17.79
CA ARG A 163 -4.21 -9.67 -18.27
C ARG A 163 -3.68 -9.78 -19.70
N ILE A 164 -4.02 -8.80 -20.53
CA ILE A 164 -3.43 -8.65 -21.86
C ILE A 164 -1.94 -8.31 -21.69
N TYR A 165 -1.57 -7.31 -20.89
CA TYR A 165 -0.18 -6.92 -20.61
C TYR A 165 0.69 -8.12 -20.20
N GLU A 166 0.20 -8.97 -19.29
CA GLU A 166 0.91 -10.16 -18.82
C GLU A 166 1.05 -11.25 -19.92
N LYS A 167 -0.01 -11.45 -20.74
CA LYS A 167 0.04 -12.34 -21.90
C LYS A 167 0.93 -11.82 -23.04
N VAL A 168 0.99 -10.50 -23.25
CA VAL A 168 1.89 -9.87 -24.23
C VAL A 168 3.34 -9.96 -23.75
N SER A 169 3.58 -9.65 -22.47
CA SER A 169 4.93 -9.57 -21.90
C SER A 169 5.66 -10.91 -21.86
N ASN A 170 4.93 -12.03 -21.75
CA ASN A 170 5.52 -13.36 -21.79
C ASN A 170 5.98 -13.79 -23.19
N SER A 171 5.69 -13.02 -24.25
CA SER A 171 5.97 -13.39 -25.65
C SER A 171 7.03 -12.53 -26.34
N ILE A 172 7.45 -11.41 -25.75
CA ILE A 172 8.41 -10.48 -26.35
C ILE A 172 9.36 -9.99 -25.25
N SER A 173 10.65 -10.27 -25.39
CA SER A 173 11.71 -9.84 -24.49
C SER A 173 11.81 -8.30 -24.42
N ASN A 174 11.05 -7.64 -23.54
CA ASN A 174 11.15 -6.21 -23.21
C ASN A 174 10.41 -5.99 -21.87
N SER A 175 10.97 -5.15 -20.98
CA SER A 175 10.62 -5.12 -19.55
C SER A 175 9.14 -5.28 -19.23
N THR A 176 8.82 -6.39 -18.57
CA THR A 176 7.48 -6.70 -18.07
C THR A 176 6.99 -5.63 -17.08
N ALA A 177 5.68 -5.48 -16.91
CA ALA A 177 5.13 -4.61 -15.85
C ALA A 177 5.66 -4.99 -14.45
N ILE A 178 6.00 -6.27 -14.27
CA ILE A 178 6.67 -6.83 -13.09
C ILE A 178 8.09 -6.27 -12.95
N GLU A 179 8.89 -6.23 -14.03
CA GLU A 179 10.23 -5.63 -14.03
C GLU A 179 10.20 -4.13 -13.74
N ILE A 180 9.28 -3.38 -14.34
CA ILE A 180 9.15 -1.93 -14.08
C ILE A 180 8.80 -1.70 -12.61
N ARG A 181 7.90 -2.51 -12.06
CA ARG A 181 7.58 -2.46 -10.63
C ARG A 181 8.78 -2.79 -9.77
N ALA A 182 9.55 -3.83 -10.10
CA ALA A 182 10.77 -4.20 -9.39
C ALA A 182 11.81 -3.06 -9.42
N LYS A 183 12.02 -2.43 -10.58
CA LYS A 183 12.91 -1.27 -10.73
C LYS A 183 12.47 -0.08 -9.87
N LYS A 184 11.16 0.21 -9.82
CA LYS A 184 10.62 1.28 -8.98
C LYS A 184 10.80 1.00 -7.49
N GLU A 185 10.60 -0.24 -7.09
CA GLU A 185 10.80 -0.67 -5.70
C GLU A 185 12.29 -0.63 -5.32
N GLU A 186 13.18 -1.05 -6.22
CA GLU A 186 14.63 -0.95 -6.04
C GLU A 186 15.09 0.51 -5.93
N CYS A 187 14.58 1.38 -6.80
CA CYS A 187 14.82 2.83 -6.74
C CYS A 187 14.40 3.41 -5.38
N LEU A 188 13.19 3.09 -4.91
CA LEU A 188 12.69 3.52 -3.60
C LEU A 188 13.65 3.09 -2.48
N LEU A 189 13.97 1.80 -2.40
CA LEU A 189 14.77 1.25 -1.30
C LEU A 189 16.22 1.75 -1.33
N LYS A 190 16.83 1.85 -2.52
CA LYS A 190 18.18 2.40 -2.71
C LYS A 190 18.28 3.83 -2.16
N ASN A 191 17.32 4.69 -2.47
CA ASN A 191 17.33 6.08 -2.02
C ASN A 191 17.05 6.20 -0.51
N ILE A 192 16.20 5.35 0.07
CA ILE A 192 15.99 5.31 1.54
C ILE A 192 17.29 4.92 2.26
N VAL A 193 18.00 3.90 1.77
CA VAL A 193 19.29 3.47 2.34
C VAL A 193 20.33 4.59 2.24
N HIS A 194 20.42 5.25 1.10
CA HIS A 194 21.34 6.38 0.92
C HIS A 194 21.01 7.55 1.85
N CYS A 195 19.72 7.86 2.00
CA CYS A 195 19.24 8.87 2.93
C CYS A 195 19.65 8.51 4.36
N LYS A 196 19.41 7.28 4.80
CA LYS A 196 19.75 6.82 6.15
C LYS A 196 21.24 6.99 6.45
N LYS A 197 22.13 6.62 5.52
CA LYS A 197 23.58 6.83 5.64
C LYS A 197 23.96 8.30 5.79
N LYS A 198 23.34 9.19 5.01
CA LYS A 198 23.55 10.63 5.15
C LYS A 198 23.13 11.12 6.54
N LEU A 199 21.98 10.66 7.04
CA LEU A 199 21.45 11.03 8.35
C LEU A 199 22.31 10.52 9.51
N GLU A 200 22.92 9.34 9.38
CA GLU A 200 23.85 8.79 10.38
C GLU A 200 25.19 9.55 10.43
N GLY A 201 25.57 10.19 9.33
CA GLY A 201 26.75 11.08 9.29
C GLY A 201 26.51 12.48 9.87
N LEU A 202 25.27 12.81 10.27
CA LEU A 202 24.96 14.09 10.89
C LEU A 202 25.32 14.08 12.39
N ASP A 203 25.89 15.19 12.85
CA ASP A 203 26.21 15.43 14.25
C ASP A 203 24.96 15.89 15.02
N PRO A 204 24.43 15.11 15.98
CA PRO A 204 23.22 15.43 16.73
C PRO A 204 23.33 16.68 17.59
N ASP A 205 24.54 17.08 17.97
CA ASP A 205 24.78 18.21 18.89
C ASP A 205 24.79 19.56 18.16
N LYS A 206 24.73 19.55 16.82
CA LYS A 206 24.71 20.79 16.04
C LYS A 206 23.32 21.43 16.01
N PRO A 207 23.26 22.78 16.04
CA PRO A 207 21.98 23.50 16.08
C PRO A 207 21.13 23.29 14.82
N ASP A 208 21.75 23.00 13.67
CA ASP A 208 21.09 22.76 12.39
C ASP A 208 20.68 21.29 12.17
N TYR A 209 20.93 20.38 13.12
CA TYR A 209 20.68 18.94 12.98
C TYR A 209 19.27 18.62 12.48
N LYS A 210 18.24 19.19 13.11
CA LYS A 210 16.83 18.93 12.74
C LYS A 210 16.51 19.41 11.33
N GLU A 211 17.03 20.56 10.94
CA GLU A 211 16.79 21.15 9.62
C GLU A 211 17.54 20.38 8.52
N LEU A 212 18.78 19.99 8.77
CA LEU A 212 19.57 19.16 7.86
C LEU A 212 18.95 17.77 7.68
N ARG A 213 18.43 17.15 8.75
CA ARG A 213 17.69 15.88 8.64
C ARG A 213 16.52 16.00 7.69
N LYS A 214 15.66 17.02 7.89
CA LYS A 214 14.51 17.30 7.01
C LYS A 214 14.97 17.49 5.56
N THR A 215 16.00 18.30 5.35
CA THR A 215 16.55 18.60 4.03
C THR A 215 17.01 17.33 3.30
N PHE A 216 17.79 16.47 3.96
CA PHE A 216 18.26 15.23 3.34
C PHE A 216 17.14 14.25 3.01
N VAL A 217 16.09 14.19 3.82
CA VAL A 217 14.91 13.38 3.52
C VAL A 217 14.16 13.92 2.29
N ILE A 218 13.99 15.24 2.19
CA ILE A 218 13.38 15.88 1.02
C ILE A 218 14.21 15.66 -0.24
N GLU A 219 15.53 15.77 -0.15
CA GLU A 219 16.43 15.45 -1.26
C GLU A 219 16.26 13.99 -1.72
N ALA A 220 16.10 13.04 -0.78
CA ALA A 220 15.87 11.65 -1.11
C ALA A 220 14.53 11.43 -1.82
N ILE A 221 13.47 12.10 -1.37
CA ILE A 221 12.15 12.10 -2.04
C ILE A 221 12.28 12.64 -3.47
N GLN A 222 12.97 13.76 -3.67
CA GLN A 222 13.20 14.34 -4.99
C GLN A 222 14.05 13.43 -5.90
N ALA A 223 15.03 12.72 -5.34
CA ALA A 223 15.81 11.73 -6.07
C ALA A 223 14.94 10.56 -6.52
N ILE A 224 14.05 10.04 -5.66
CA ILE A 224 13.08 8.99 -6.01
C ILE A 224 12.13 9.46 -7.12
N HIS A 225 11.65 10.71 -7.06
CA HIS A 225 10.81 11.26 -8.14
C HIS A 225 11.53 11.28 -9.49
N ARG A 226 12.80 11.69 -9.50
CA ARG A 226 13.62 11.78 -10.71
C ARG A 226 13.90 10.40 -11.29
N GLU A 227 14.42 9.48 -10.49
CA GLU A 227 14.73 8.12 -10.91
C GLU A 227 13.44 7.36 -11.32
N ASN A 228 12.30 7.57 -10.64
CA ASN A 228 11.01 6.99 -11.08
C ASN A 228 10.56 7.54 -12.44
N ALA A 229 10.80 8.83 -12.71
CA ALA A 229 10.51 9.41 -14.03
C ALA A 229 11.41 8.80 -15.11
N GLU A 230 12.71 8.68 -14.85
CA GLU A 230 13.69 8.03 -15.73
C GLU A 230 13.30 6.58 -16.04
N ILE A 231 12.94 5.77 -15.02
CA ILE A 231 12.45 4.40 -15.21
C ILE A 231 11.25 4.36 -16.16
N CYS A 232 10.32 5.32 -16.04
CA CYS A 232 9.13 5.39 -16.90
C CYS A 232 9.45 5.86 -18.33
N GLU A 233 10.45 6.75 -18.48
CA GLU A 233 10.86 7.30 -19.78
C GLU A 233 11.70 6.31 -20.59
N GLU A 234 12.60 5.57 -19.94
CA GLU A 234 13.43 4.52 -20.53
C GLU A 234 12.63 3.25 -20.88
N SER A 235 11.47 3.06 -20.24
CA SER A 235 10.59 1.95 -20.55
C SER A 235 9.96 2.12 -21.94
N LYS A 236 10.27 1.20 -22.86
CA LYS A 236 9.71 1.21 -24.21
C LYS A 236 8.19 1.16 -24.17
N PRO A 237 7.49 1.99 -24.97
CA PRO A 237 6.04 1.91 -25.06
C PRO A 237 5.60 0.59 -25.68
N ILE A 238 4.41 0.13 -25.29
CA ILE A 238 3.81 -1.07 -25.86
C ILE A 238 3.10 -0.67 -27.16
N ASP A 239 3.74 -0.98 -28.28
CA ASP A 239 3.26 -0.56 -29.61
C ASP A 239 2.37 -1.62 -30.30
N SER A 240 2.20 -2.80 -29.70
CA SER A 240 1.32 -3.84 -30.25
C SER A 240 0.74 -4.76 -29.20
N ILE A 241 -0.58 -5.01 -29.29
CA ILE A 241 -1.28 -6.03 -28.50
C ILE A 241 -1.56 -7.25 -29.41
N PRO A 242 -1.00 -8.44 -29.13
CA PRO A 242 -1.48 -9.69 -29.71
C PRO A 242 -2.93 -9.97 -29.27
N VAL A 243 -3.84 -9.95 -30.24
CA VAL A 243 -5.23 -10.40 -30.10
C VAL A 243 -5.30 -11.79 -30.73
N GLN A 244 -5.65 -12.82 -29.93
CA GLN A 244 -6.00 -14.12 -30.48
C GLN A 244 -7.28 -13.98 -31.30
N VAL A 245 -7.17 -14.18 -32.62
CA VAL A 245 -8.32 -14.13 -33.53
C VAL A 245 -8.94 -15.53 -33.68
N THR A 246 -8.15 -16.59 -33.49
CA THR A 246 -8.60 -18.00 -33.43
C THR A 246 -7.68 -18.85 -32.52
N LEU A 247 -8.01 -20.14 -32.32
CA LEU A 247 -7.25 -21.09 -31.49
C LEU A 247 -5.77 -21.25 -31.89
N ILE A 248 -5.39 -20.83 -33.10
CA ILE A 248 -4.05 -21.02 -33.68
C ILE A 248 -3.49 -19.72 -34.32
N ALA A 249 -4.26 -18.61 -34.34
CA ALA A 249 -3.84 -17.36 -34.98
C ALA A 249 -3.91 -16.17 -34.02
N VAL A 250 -2.81 -15.43 -33.95
CA VAL A 250 -2.64 -14.21 -33.15
C VAL A 250 -2.43 -13.04 -34.11
N ALA A 251 -3.37 -12.09 -34.17
CA ALA A 251 -3.20 -10.82 -34.87
C ALA A 251 -2.53 -9.81 -33.95
N ARG A 252 -1.50 -9.12 -34.41
CA ARG A 252 -0.91 -7.99 -33.67
C ARG A 252 -1.66 -6.71 -34.05
N VAL A 253 -2.51 -6.24 -33.16
CA VAL A 253 -3.21 -4.96 -33.33
C VAL A 253 -2.31 -3.86 -32.80
N LYS A 254 -2.11 -2.78 -33.57
CA LYS A 254 -1.43 -1.58 -33.09
C LYS A 254 -2.20 -1.05 -31.88
N ALA A 255 -1.57 -1.12 -30.72
CA ALA A 255 -2.11 -0.52 -29.51
C ALA A 255 -1.78 0.98 -29.51
N PRO A 256 -2.57 1.81 -28.81
CA PRO A 256 -2.09 3.14 -28.45
C PRO A 256 -0.75 2.99 -27.73
N THR A 257 0.25 3.78 -28.12
CA THR A 257 1.56 3.85 -27.47
C THR A 257 1.37 4.27 -26.00
N ILE A 258 1.24 3.30 -25.10
CA ILE A 258 1.05 3.55 -23.66
C ILE A 258 2.40 3.40 -22.97
N LYS A 259 2.91 4.49 -22.42
CA LYS A 259 4.08 4.48 -21.52
C LYS A 259 3.67 4.12 -20.09
N PRO A 260 4.55 3.48 -19.31
CA PRO A 260 4.30 3.26 -17.89
C PRO A 260 4.09 4.60 -17.17
N SER A 261 3.04 4.70 -16.37
CA SER A 261 2.78 5.89 -15.56
C SER A 261 3.78 6.00 -14.42
N ARG A 262 4.13 7.24 -14.01
CA ARG A 262 4.85 7.53 -12.76
C ARG A 262 4.15 6.90 -11.54
N GLY A 263 2.81 6.80 -11.61
CA GLY A 263 1.99 5.87 -10.84
C GLY A 263 2.02 6.04 -9.32
N ARG A 264 1.67 4.97 -8.61
CA ARG A 264 1.55 4.90 -7.14
C ARG A 264 2.80 5.34 -6.38
N LEU A 265 4.00 5.13 -6.93
CA LEU A 265 5.25 5.57 -6.30
C LEU A 265 5.34 7.11 -6.24
N LYS A 266 4.92 7.80 -7.30
CA LYS A 266 4.88 9.27 -7.30
C LYS A 266 3.93 9.78 -6.21
N VAL A 267 2.72 9.21 -6.16
CA VAL A 267 1.70 9.59 -5.17
C VAL A 267 2.20 9.35 -3.74
N ALA A 268 2.82 8.21 -3.46
CA ALA A 268 3.37 7.92 -2.14
C ALA A 268 4.45 8.93 -1.73
N MET A 269 5.31 9.35 -2.66
CA MET A 269 6.37 10.32 -2.39
C MET A 269 5.85 11.77 -2.30
N ASP A 270 4.84 12.14 -3.10
CA ASP A 270 4.15 13.43 -2.98
C ASP A 270 3.49 13.54 -1.58
N ASN A 271 2.78 12.49 -1.15
CA ASN A 271 2.15 12.44 0.18
C ASN A 271 3.19 12.49 1.31
N ALA A 272 4.34 11.82 1.15
CA ALA A 272 5.42 11.89 2.13
C ALA A 272 5.97 13.31 2.27
N PHE A 273 6.19 14.00 1.15
CA PHE A 273 6.66 15.38 1.12
C PHE A 273 5.64 16.31 1.81
N GLU A 274 4.37 16.20 1.44
CA GLU A 274 3.29 17.01 2.01
C GLU A 274 3.17 16.81 3.53
N GLU A 275 3.22 15.57 4.01
CA GLU A 275 3.14 15.28 5.45
C GLU A 275 4.35 15.82 6.22
N ILE A 276 5.57 15.69 5.67
CA ILE A 276 6.79 16.23 6.29
C ILE A 276 6.71 17.77 6.40
N GLU A 277 6.24 18.44 5.36
CA GLU A 277 6.07 19.90 5.38
C GLU A 277 4.99 20.34 6.37
N ALA A 278 3.83 19.67 6.38
CA ALA A 278 2.73 20.00 7.29
C ALA A 278 3.14 19.85 8.76
N ARG A 279 3.78 18.73 9.15
CA ARG A 279 4.22 18.52 10.53
C ARG A 279 5.33 19.50 10.96
N ALA A 280 6.14 19.96 10.01
CA ALA A 280 7.15 20.99 10.29
C ALA A 280 6.51 22.36 10.54
N ALA A 281 5.46 22.72 9.79
CA ALA A 281 4.73 23.98 9.97
C ALA A 281 4.01 24.02 11.34
N GLU A 282 3.28 22.97 11.70
CA GLU A 282 2.57 22.89 12.99
C GLU A 282 3.50 23.02 14.20
N LYS A 283 4.74 22.52 14.10
CA LYS A 283 5.73 22.64 15.17
C LYS A 283 6.19 24.09 15.36
N LYS A 284 6.40 24.82 14.27
CA LYS A 284 6.78 26.24 14.33
C LYS A 284 5.67 27.07 14.97
N GLU A 285 4.41 26.87 14.56
CA GLU A 285 3.27 27.57 15.16
C GLU A 285 3.15 27.30 16.67
N LYS A 286 3.29 26.03 17.09
CA LYS A 286 3.24 25.66 18.52
C LYS A 286 4.41 26.20 19.35
N GLU A 287 5.59 26.38 18.76
CA GLU A 287 6.75 26.97 19.43
C GLU A 287 6.62 28.50 19.54
N GLU A 288 6.10 29.16 18.52
CA GLU A 288 5.80 30.60 18.52
C GLU A 288 4.71 30.93 19.56
N ASP A 289 3.61 30.19 19.60
CA ASP A 289 2.54 30.39 20.59
C ASP A 289 3.01 30.21 22.04
N LYS A 290 3.89 29.24 22.29
CA LYS A 290 4.49 29.04 23.62
C LYS A 290 5.44 30.17 24.02
N SER A 291 6.16 30.74 23.06
CA SER A 291 7.05 31.88 23.32
C SER A 291 6.28 33.16 23.65
N VAL A 292 5.11 33.35 23.04
CA VAL A 292 4.22 34.50 23.30
C VAL A 292 3.51 34.36 24.65
N LEU A 293 3.17 33.14 25.09
CA LEU A 293 2.55 32.88 26.40
C LEU A 293 3.55 32.90 27.57
N ALA A 294 4.85 32.89 27.30
CA ALA A 294 5.92 32.93 28.31
C ALA A 294 6.49 34.35 28.57
N LEU A 295 5.98 35.36 27.85
CA LEU A 295 6.30 36.78 28.00
C LEU A 295 5.20 37.51 28.80
#